data_AF-A0A537H878-F1
#
_entry.id   AF-A0A537H878-F1
#
_cell.length_a   1.000
_cell.length_b   1.000
_cell.length_c   1.000
_cell.angle_alpha   90.00
_cell.angle_beta   90.00
_cell.angle_gamma   90.00
#
_symmetry.space_group_name_H-M   'P 1'
#
loop_
_entity.id
_entity.type
_entity.pdbx_description
1 polymer ?
#
loop_
_entity_poly.entity_id
_entity_poly.type
_entity_poly.pdbx_seq_one_letter_code
_entity_poly.pdbx_strand_id
1 'polypeptide(L)' 'MVEHLLQNRQKVFNQAGLARVLDVSPSTVARIAEPLVKSRILLFERYEKGMKIFAFNQEEPAARSLVEFYEKISGL' A
#
# COMPACT_ATOMS: atom_id res chain seq x y z
N MET A 1 -1.40 -5.07 6.27
CA MET A 1 -0.88 -4.34 5.10
C MET A 1 -1.59 -3.02 4.87
N VAL A 2 -2.92 -3.00 4.64
CA VAL A 2 -3.68 -1.77 4.35
C VAL A 2 -3.54 -0.74 5.49
N GLU A 3 -3.72 -1.14 6.74
CA GLU A 3 -3.48 -0.28 7.90
C GLU A 3 -2.08 0.34 7.91
N HIS A 4 -1.03 -0.47 7.72
CA HIS A 4 0.35 0.02 7.65
C HIS A 4 0.55 1.07 6.55
N LEU A 5 -0.08 0.87 5.38
CA LEU A 5 -0.04 1.84 4.28
C LEU A 5 -0.76 3.14 4.64
N LEU A 6 -1.91 3.08 5.31
CA LEU A 6 -2.69 4.26 5.74
C LEU A 6 -1.94 5.07 6.80
N GLN A 7 -1.34 4.40 7.79
CA GLN A 7 -0.48 5.01 8.82
C GLN A 7 0.76 5.68 8.21
N ASN A 8 1.23 5.18 7.07
CA ASN A 8 2.45 5.62 6.42
C ASN A 8 2.19 6.13 4.99
N ARG A 9 1.05 6.78 4.76
CA ARG A 9 0.54 7.14 3.42
C ARG A 9 1.46 8.02 2.56
N GLN A 10 2.41 8.73 3.19
CA GLN A 10 3.41 9.54 2.51
C GLN A 10 4.70 8.77 2.15
N LYS A 11 4.81 7.51 2.55
CA LYS A 11 6.01 6.68 2.32
C LYS A 11 5.86 5.84 1.07
N VAL A 12 7.02 5.60 0.45
CA VAL A 12 7.20 4.65 -0.64
C VAL A 12 7.82 3.37 -0.08
N PHE A 13 7.37 2.23 -0.56
CA PHE A 13 7.81 0.92 -0.10
C PHE A 13 8.24 0.03 -1.24
N ASN A 14 9.26 -0.80 -1.03
CA ASN A 14 9.49 -1.95 -1.89
C ASN A 14 8.87 -3.23 -1.30
N GLN A 15 8.64 -4.24 -2.15
CA GLN A 15 7.99 -5.50 -1.74
C GLN A 15 8.72 -6.20 -0.59
N ALA A 16 10.06 -6.20 -0.60
CA ALA A 16 10.87 -6.86 0.43
C ALA A 16 10.77 -6.13 1.78
N GLY A 17 10.70 -4.80 1.76
CA GLY A 17 10.53 -3.95 2.94
C GLY A 17 9.16 -4.17 3.58
N LEU A 18 8.09 -4.18 2.79
CA LEU A 18 6.74 -4.50 3.29
C LEU A 18 6.67 -5.91 3.86
N ALA A 19 7.28 -6.89 3.19
CA ALA A 19 7.32 -8.28 3.66
C ALA A 19 7.97 -8.38 5.05
N ARG A 20 9.11 -7.68 5.24
CA ARG A 20 9.82 -7.64 6.52
C ARG A 20 9.01 -6.95 7.62
N VAL A 21 8.43 -5.78 7.33
CA VAL A 21 7.69 -5.01 8.34
C VAL A 21 6.41 -5.70 8.78
N LEU A 22 5.76 -6.41 7.86
CA LEU A 22 4.50 -7.10 8.12
C LEU A 22 4.69 -8.56 8.57
N ASP A 23 5.94 -9.04 8.70
CA ASP A 23 6.29 -10.43 8.99
C ASP A 23 5.55 -11.45 8.10
N VAL A 24 5.58 -11.22 6.79
CA VAL A 24 4.95 -12.10 5.78
C VAL A 24 5.87 -12.36 4.60
N SER A 25 5.54 -13.37 3.78
CA SER A 25 6.28 -13.63 2.56
C SER A 25 6.12 -12.50 1.52
N PRO A 26 7.14 -12.26 0.66
CA PRO A 26 7.01 -11.33 -0.46
C PRO A 26 5.85 -11.69 -1.43
N SER A 27 5.55 -12.98 -1.59
CA SER A 27 4.41 -13.44 -2.39
C SER A 27 3.06 -13.05 -1.78
N THR A 28 2.94 -13.02 -0.45
CA THR A 28 1.75 -12.54 0.24
C THR A 28 1.55 -11.05 0.02
N VAL A 29 2.62 -10.25 0.10
CA VAL A 29 2.57 -8.83 -0.25
C VAL A 29 2.08 -8.65 -1.70
N ALA A 30 2.65 -9.38 -2.66
CA ALA A 30 2.25 -9.27 -4.06
C ALA A 30 0.75 -9.58 -4.28
N ARG A 31 0.25 -10.63 -3.63
CA ARG A 31 -1.13 -11.10 -3.73
C ARG A 31 -2.14 -10.13 -3.11
N ILE A 32 -1.76 -9.43 -2.03
CA ILE A 32 -2.58 -8.37 -1.43
C ILE A 32 -2.46 -7.07 -2.21
N ALA A 33 -1.28 -6.74 -2.74
CA ALA A 33 -1.05 -5.52 -3.51
C ALA A 33 -1.81 -5.53 -4.84
N GLU A 34 -1.93 -6.68 -5.51
CA GLU A 34 -2.59 -6.80 -6.81
C GLU A 34 -4.00 -6.18 -6.86
N PRO A 35 -4.96 -6.55 -5.99
CA PRO A 35 -6.28 -5.93 -6.01
C PRO A 35 -6.24 -4.43 -5.69
N LEU A 36 -5.33 -3.99 -4.80
CA LEU A 36 -5.18 -2.57 -4.44
C LEU A 36 -4.62 -1.73 -5.59
N VAL A 37 -3.73 -2.30 -6.41
CA VAL A 37 -3.24 -1.67 -7.64
C VAL A 37 -4.34 -1.63 -8.69
N LYS A 38 -5.10 -2.72 -8.88
CA LYS A 38 -6.23 -2.76 -9.82
C LYS A 38 -7.31 -1.73 -9.47
N SER A 39 -7.56 -1.49 -8.19
CA SER A 39 -8.50 -0.47 -7.71
C SER A 39 -7.87 0.91 -7.54
N ARG A 40 -6.64 1.12 -8.04
CA ARG A 40 -5.89 2.38 -7.96
C ARG A 40 -5.64 2.92 -6.55
N ILE A 41 -5.83 2.10 -5.51
CA ILE A 41 -5.49 2.46 -4.12
C ILE A 41 -3.97 2.56 -3.94
N LEU A 42 -3.23 1.69 -4.63
CA LEU A 42 -1.78 1.74 -4.68
C LEU A 42 -1.29 2.13 -6.07
N LEU A 43 -0.35 3.07 -6.10
CA LEU A 43 0.56 3.24 -7.23
C LEU A 43 1.58 2.10 -7.21
N PHE A 44 1.98 1.64 -8.39
CA PHE A 44 2.91 0.54 -8.56
C PHE A 44 3.90 0.81 -9.69
N GLU A 45 5.16 0.55 -9.42
CA GLU A 45 6.22 0.62 -10.42
C GLU A 45 7.21 -0.56 -10.27
N ARG A 46 7.80 -0.96 -11.41
CA ARG A 46 8.94 -1.89 -11.43
C ARG A 46 10.22 -1.10 -11.74
N TYR A 47 11.02 -0.88 -10.71
CA TYR A 47 12.31 -0.23 -10.83
C TYR A 47 13.41 -1.22 -11.24
N GLU A 48 14.31 -0.79 -12.12
CA GLU A 48 15.49 -1.54 -12.60
C GLU A 48 15.25 -3.04 -12.87
N LYS A 49 14.15 -3.35 -13.56
CA LYS A 49 13.80 -4.70 -14.05
C LYS A 49 13.50 -5.76 -12.97
N GLY A 50 13.38 -5.41 -11.70
CA GLY A 50 13.10 -6.42 -10.65
C GLY A 50 12.45 -5.89 -9.38
N MET A 51 12.81 -4.70 -8.93
CA MET A 51 12.29 -4.17 -7.67
C MET A 51 10.88 -3.62 -7.84
N LYS A 52 9.94 -4.20 -7.12
CA LYS A 52 8.55 -3.75 -7.07
C LYS A 52 8.38 -2.70 -5.99
N ILE A 53 7.92 -1.52 -6.39
CA ILE A 53 7.70 -0.36 -5.53
C ILE A 53 6.20 -0.05 -5.46
N PHE A 54 5.73 0.34 -4.28
CA PHE A 54 4.36 0.70 -3.98
C PHE A 54 4.30 2.04 -3.24
N ALA A 55 3.32 2.88 -3.58
CA ALA A 55 2.98 4.10 -2.85
C ALA A 55 1.46 4.21 -2.71
N PHE A 56 0.97 4.80 -1.62
CA PHE A 56 -0.46 5.02 -1.44
C PHE A 56 -0.94 6.14 -2.38
N ASN A 57 -1.99 5.88 -3.16
CA ASN A 57 -2.48 6.84 -4.15
C ASN A 57 -3.46 7.84 -3.52
N GLN A 58 -2.95 8.90 -2.90
CA GLN A 58 -3.79 9.89 -2.22
C GLN A 58 -4.69 10.71 -3.16
N GLU A 59 -4.46 10.66 -4.46
CA GLU A 59 -5.27 11.38 -5.46
C GLU A 59 -6.53 10.60 -5.86
N GLU A 60 -6.53 9.28 -5.69
CA GLU A 60 -7.65 8.42 -6.06
C GLU A 60 -8.83 8.61 -5.09
N PRO A 61 -10.06 8.92 -5.57
CA PRO A 61 -11.23 9.06 -4.71
C PRO A 61 -11.46 7.88 -3.76
N ALA A 62 -11.34 6.64 -4.24
CA ALA A 62 -11.51 5.45 -3.40
C ALA A 62 -10.44 5.34 -2.30
N ALA A 63 -9.21 5.74 -2.58
CA ALA A 63 -8.14 5.77 -1.60
C ALA A 63 -8.37 6.85 -0.54
N ARG A 64 -8.88 8.03 -0.92
CA ARG A 64 -9.27 9.08 0.03
C ARG A 64 -10.40 8.63 0.94
N SER A 65 -11.42 7.95 0.41
CA SER A 65 -12.49 7.39 1.25
C SER A 65 -11.97 6.36 2.26
N LEU A 66 -10.93 5.58 1.92
CA LEU A 66 -10.28 4.66 2.86
C LEU A 66 -9.51 5.39 3.97
N VAL A 67 -8.86 6.51 3.64
CA VAL A 67 -8.21 7.37 4.64
C VAL A 67 -9.24 7.95 5.60
N GLU A 68 -10.31 8.55 5.07
CA GLU A 68 -11.38 9.13 5.91
C GLU A 68 -12.06 8.08 6.79
N PHE A 69 -12.28 6.88 6.25
CA PHE A 69 -12.82 5.75 7.02
C PHE A 69 -11.87 5.36 8.15
N TYR A 70 -10.58 5.23 7.85
CA TYR A 70 -9.55 4.86 8.82
C TYR A 70 -9.40 5.88 9.95
N GLU A 71 -9.40 7.17 9.60
CA GLU A 71 -9.31 8.27 10.58
C GLU A 71 -10.51 8.25 11.53
N LYS A 72 -11.73 8.10 11.00
CA LYS A 72 -12.98 7.99 11.80
C LYS A 72 -12.96 6.83 12.79
N ILE A 73 -12.49 5.65 12.39
CA ILE A 73 -12.44 4.48 13.30
C ILE A 73 -11.29 4.57 14.29
N SER A 74 -10.22 5.29 13.95
CA SER A 74 -9.03 5.44 14.80
C SER A 74 -9.16 6.58 15.81
N GLY A 75 -10.17 7.44 15.67
CA GLY A 75 -10.32 8.66 16.47
C GLY A 75 -9.25 9.72 16.18
N LEU A 76 -8.69 9.69 14.97
CA LEU A 76 -7.67 10.62 14.46
C LEU A 76 -8.29 11.71 13.59
#